data_AF-A0A849D8Z4-F1
#
_entry.id   AF-A0A849D8Z4-F1
#
_cell.length_a   1.000
_cell.length_b   1.000
_cell.length_c   1.000
_cell.angle_alpha   90.00
_cell.angle_beta   90.00
_cell.angle_gamma   90.00
#
_symmetry.space_group_name_H-M   'P 1'
#
loop_
_entity.id
_entity.type
_entity.pdbx_description
1 polymer ?
#
loop_
_entity_poly.entity_id
_entity_poly.type
_entity_poly.pdbx_seq_one_letter_code
_entity_poly.pdbx_strand_id
1 'polypeptide(L)'
;MAINPQKIKTLGQLKAAGYQSKSIKDELRENLREKIKQGKTVFEGVWGYEDSVIPELERAILSRHNINLLGLRGQAKTRLARLMVNLLDEWIPVIAGSEINDDPLRPISRYSKELLAQKGDETPVSWLHRDERFYEKLATPDVTVADLIGDVDPIKAANLKLSYADERVIHFGMIPRANRCIFVINELPDLQARIQVSLFNILQEGDIQIRGFKLRLPLDVQFVFTANPEDYTNRGSIVTPLKDRIGSQILTHYPEEIPTARRITEQEAQLDERQTAAVHVPELAKDLLEQISFEARKSEYVDIKSGVSARTSITAYENLLSTAERRLLNSGEDKSTIRLSDFMGVIPAITGKIELVYEGEQEGADTVAIRLLEEAIKTLFPDYFPGIKKLEHKDEDSPYDELINWFFNGEGFELVDEANEEEYTQQLDGIRPLKALLKKYQPDIPVQDRYFLMEFLLWGLVVHKKLSKHRFTQGYQFKDLYGSYISKL
;
A
#
# COMPACT_ATOMS: atom_id res chain seq x y z
N MET A 1 -32.56 -21.87 -11.45
CA MET A 1 -32.42 -20.93 -12.59
C MET A 1 -31.71 -19.70 -12.06
N ALA A 2 -30.64 -19.24 -12.70
CA ALA A 2 -30.01 -17.97 -12.32
C ALA A 2 -31.01 -16.83 -12.56
N ILE A 3 -31.20 -15.96 -11.57
CA ILE A 3 -32.10 -14.83 -11.68
C ILE A 3 -31.52 -13.84 -12.70
N ASN A 4 -32.32 -13.40 -13.66
CA ASN A 4 -31.90 -12.45 -14.69
C ASN A 4 -32.41 -11.02 -14.34
N PRO A 5 -31.52 -10.10 -13.94
CA PRO A 5 -31.88 -8.73 -13.54
C PRO A 5 -32.70 -7.96 -14.57
N GLN A 6 -32.44 -8.16 -15.88
CA GLN A 6 -33.09 -7.39 -16.94
C GLN A 6 -34.57 -7.78 -17.14
N LYS A 7 -34.96 -8.98 -16.69
CA LYS A 7 -36.31 -9.53 -16.91
C LYS A 7 -37.24 -9.35 -15.70
N ILE A 8 -36.68 -9.15 -14.51
CA ILE A 8 -37.46 -9.00 -13.27
C ILE A 8 -37.53 -7.52 -12.90
N LYS A 9 -38.72 -6.94 -13.04
CA LYS A 9 -39.01 -5.53 -12.80
C LYS A 9 -40.01 -5.28 -11.67
N THR A 10 -40.65 -6.33 -11.15
CA THR A 10 -41.65 -6.22 -10.09
C THR A 10 -41.43 -7.23 -8.98
N LEU A 11 -41.99 -6.94 -7.80
CA LEU A 11 -41.96 -7.82 -6.65
C LEU A 11 -42.59 -9.19 -6.93
N GLY A 12 -43.72 -9.23 -7.64
CA GLY A 12 -44.39 -10.48 -8.00
C GLY A 12 -43.50 -11.39 -8.85
N GLN A 13 -42.78 -10.81 -9.82
CA GLN A 13 -41.81 -11.54 -10.64
C GLN A 13 -40.62 -12.03 -9.80
N LEU A 14 -40.14 -11.22 -8.87
CA LEU A 14 -39.04 -11.58 -7.97
C LEU A 14 -39.41 -12.77 -7.07
N LYS A 15 -40.62 -12.75 -6.50
CA LYS A 15 -41.17 -13.87 -5.71
C LYS A 15 -41.33 -15.13 -6.56
N ALA A 16 -41.88 -15.00 -7.77
CA ALA A 16 -42.06 -16.13 -8.69
C ALA A 16 -40.72 -16.75 -9.13
N ALA A 17 -39.65 -15.95 -9.21
CA ALA A 17 -38.30 -16.43 -9.47
C ALA A 17 -37.64 -17.12 -8.27
N GLY A 18 -38.28 -17.11 -7.09
CA GLY A 18 -37.79 -17.77 -5.88
C GLY A 18 -36.62 -17.06 -5.20
N TYR A 19 -36.44 -15.75 -5.42
CA TYR A 19 -35.40 -14.98 -4.76
C TYR A 19 -35.57 -15.03 -3.23
N GLN A 20 -34.47 -15.24 -2.52
CA GLN A 20 -34.41 -15.21 -1.06
C GLN A 20 -33.40 -14.14 -0.65
N SER A 21 -33.84 -13.21 0.18
CA SER A 21 -32.95 -12.19 0.69
C SER A 21 -32.01 -12.76 1.75
N LYS A 22 -30.75 -12.35 1.67
CA LYS A 22 -29.68 -12.69 2.61
C LYS A 22 -29.15 -11.41 3.24
N SER A 23 -28.69 -11.51 4.48
CA SER A 23 -27.89 -10.44 5.07
C SER A 23 -26.56 -10.33 4.32
N ILE A 24 -25.95 -9.15 4.25
CA ILE A 24 -24.64 -8.97 3.63
C ILE A 24 -23.59 -9.87 4.28
N LYS A 25 -23.71 -10.12 5.58
CA LYS A 25 -22.80 -10.99 6.32
C LYS A 25 -22.97 -12.46 5.97
N ASP A 26 -24.19 -12.92 5.73
CA ASP A 26 -24.45 -14.27 5.23
C ASP A 26 -23.99 -14.43 3.78
N GLU A 27 -24.24 -13.44 2.94
CA GLU A 27 -23.77 -13.38 1.55
C GLU A 27 -22.24 -13.50 1.47
N LEU A 28 -21.52 -12.62 2.17
CA LEU A 28 -20.05 -12.66 2.25
C LEU A 28 -19.55 -14.03 2.73
N ARG A 29 -20.17 -14.58 3.77
CA ARG A 29 -19.81 -15.88 4.35
C ARG A 29 -20.04 -17.04 3.37
N GLU A 30 -21.18 -17.09 2.70
CA GLU A 30 -21.53 -18.16 1.77
C GLU A 30 -20.63 -18.14 0.54
N ASN A 31 -20.44 -16.97 -0.07
CA ASN A 31 -19.61 -16.79 -1.24
C ASN A 31 -18.13 -17.07 -0.93
N LEU A 32 -17.64 -16.67 0.26
CA LEU A 32 -16.31 -17.03 0.71
C LEU A 32 -16.14 -18.55 0.85
N ARG A 33 -17.11 -19.24 1.47
CA ARG A 33 -17.06 -20.71 1.62
C ARG A 33 -17.00 -21.42 0.27
N GLU A 34 -17.74 -20.94 -0.72
CA GLU A 34 -17.71 -21.50 -2.07
C GLU A 34 -16.35 -21.29 -2.74
N LYS A 35 -15.78 -20.08 -2.64
CA LYS A 35 -14.45 -19.80 -3.20
C LYS A 35 -13.35 -20.63 -2.55
N ILE A 36 -13.35 -20.76 -1.22
CA ILE A 36 -12.39 -21.61 -0.48
C ILE A 36 -12.51 -23.06 -0.93
N LYS A 37 -13.73 -23.62 -1.02
CA LYS A 37 -13.95 -25.01 -1.49
C LYS A 37 -13.45 -25.25 -2.92
N GLN A 38 -13.48 -24.22 -3.76
CA GLN A 38 -13.01 -24.27 -5.14
C GLN A 38 -11.51 -23.99 -5.28
N GLY A 39 -10.80 -23.67 -4.19
CA GLY A 39 -9.39 -23.27 -4.23
C GLY A 39 -9.15 -21.95 -4.97
N LYS A 40 -10.15 -21.06 -5.01
CA LYS A 40 -10.03 -19.76 -5.68
C LYS A 40 -9.52 -18.69 -4.72
N THR A 41 -8.51 -17.95 -5.15
CA THR A 41 -7.99 -16.78 -4.42
C THR A 41 -9.05 -15.67 -4.39
N VAL A 42 -9.34 -15.14 -3.21
CA VAL A 42 -10.32 -14.06 -3.04
C VAL A 42 -9.66 -12.68 -3.14
N PHE A 43 -8.49 -12.55 -2.54
CA PHE A 43 -7.77 -11.29 -2.38
C PHE A 43 -6.61 -11.22 -3.38
N GLU A 44 -6.94 -11.27 -4.67
CA GLU A 44 -5.94 -11.23 -5.75
C GLU A 44 -5.13 -9.92 -5.75
N GLY A 45 -3.84 -10.02 -6.06
CA GLY A 45 -2.91 -8.88 -6.08
C GLY A 45 -2.60 -8.31 -4.69
N VAL A 46 -2.80 -9.09 -3.63
CA VAL A 46 -2.28 -8.81 -2.28
C VAL A 46 -1.23 -9.88 -1.99
N TRP A 47 0.01 -9.44 -1.75
CA TRP A 47 1.17 -10.32 -1.60
C TRP A 47 1.72 -10.29 -0.18
N GLY A 48 2.16 -11.43 0.33
CA GLY A 48 2.80 -11.58 1.64
C GLY A 48 1.83 -11.72 2.81
N TYR A 49 0.54 -11.91 2.55
CA TYR A 49 -0.54 -12.04 3.54
C TYR A 49 -1.21 -13.41 3.53
N GLU A 50 -0.77 -14.31 2.66
CA GLU A 50 -1.36 -15.62 2.40
C GLU A 50 -1.42 -16.48 3.66
N ASP A 51 -0.39 -16.41 4.52
CA ASP A 51 -0.28 -17.21 5.74
C ASP A 51 -0.55 -16.43 7.04
N SER A 52 -0.90 -15.14 6.95
CA SER A 52 -1.07 -14.25 8.10
C SER A 52 -2.43 -13.53 8.11
N VAL A 53 -2.54 -12.43 7.36
CA VAL A 53 -3.68 -11.52 7.36
C VAL A 53 -4.89 -12.12 6.65
N ILE A 54 -4.69 -12.80 5.52
CA ILE A 54 -5.81 -13.39 4.74
C ILE A 54 -6.54 -14.46 5.56
N PRO A 55 -5.89 -15.44 6.19
CA PRO A 55 -6.58 -16.43 7.03
C PRO A 55 -7.33 -15.81 8.23
N GLU A 56 -6.83 -14.71 8.81
CA GLU A 56 -7.56 -13.97 9.85
C GLU A 56 -8.80 -13.26 9.29
N LEU A 57 -8.68 -12.66 8.11
CA LEU A 57 -9.79 -11.98 7.44
C LEU A 57 -10.88 -12.97 7.04
N GLU A 58 -10.51 -14.13 6.51
CA GLU A 58 -11.43 -15.21 6.20
C GLU A 58 -12.17 -15.69 7.44
N ARG A 59 -11.45 -15.93 8.56
CA ARG A 59 -12.08 -16.31 9.83
C ARG A 59 -13.04 -15.23 10.35
N ALA A 60 -12.72 -13.95 10.17
CA ALA A 60 -13.59 -12.84 10.57
C ALA A 60 -14.88 -12.79 9.73
N ILE A 61 -14.77 -12.94 8.41
CA ILE A 61 -15.92 -13.01 7.49
C ILE A 61 -16.78 -14.23 7.81
N LEU A 62 -16.17 -15.39 8.01
CA LEU A 62 -16.87 -16.59 8.43
C LEU A 62 -17.60 -16.34 9.77
N SER A 63 -16.98 -15.66 10.72
CA SER A 63 -17.60 -15.36 12.01
C SER A 63 -18.66 -14.25 11.94
N ARG A 64 -18.91 -13.65 10.76
CA ARG A 64 -19.84 -12.52 10.56
C ARG A 64 -19.46 -11.28 11.38
N HIS A 65 -18.17 -11.13 11.65
CA HIS A 65 -17.67 -10.03 12.45
C HIS A 65 -17.59 -8.74 11.63
N ASN A 66 -17.79 -7.62 12.30
CA ASN A 66 -17.22 -6.37 11.82
C ASN A 66 -15.70 -6.43 12.04
N ILE A 67 -14.94 -5.89 11.09
CA ILE A 67 -13.49 -6.10 11.01
C ILE A 67 -12.78 -4.79 11.30
N ASN A 68 -11.70 -4.85 12.06
CA ASN A 68 -10.76 -3.75 12.21
C ASN A 68 -9.37 -4.18 11.73
N LEU A 69 -8.88 -3.53 10.69
CA LEU A 69 -7.55 -3.72 10.13
C LEU A 69 -6.60 -2.72 10.79
N LEU A 70 -5.66 -3.25 11.57
CA LEU A 70 -4.71 -2.48 12.35
C LEU A 70 -3.33 -2.57 11.70
N GLY A 71 -2.76 -1.43 11.32
CA GLY A 71 -1.38 -1.39 10.85
C GLY A 71 -0.95 -0.03 10.36
N LEU A 72 0.33 0.08 10.01
CA LEU A 72 0.92 1.34 9.55
C LEU A 72 0.42 1.73 8.16
N ARG A 73 0.78 2.93 7.71
CA ARG A 73 0.39 3.47 6.40
C ARG A 73 0.94 2.60 5.27
N GLY A 74 0.14 2.37 4.23
CA GLY A 74 0.58 1.60 3.05
C GLY A 74 0.70 0.08 3.25
N GLN A 75 0.07 -0.50 4.28
CA GLN A 75 -0.04 -1.96 4.49
C GLN A 75 -1.33 -2.56 3.89
N ALA A 76 -1.71 -2.13 2.69
CA ALA A 76 -2.85 -2.66 1.92
C ALA A 76 -4.24 -2.76 2.62
N LYS A 77 -4.46 -2.13 3.78
CA LYS A 77 -5.71 -2.21 4.56
C LYS A 77 -6.96 -1.87 3.73
N THR A 78 -6.96 -0.72 3.05
CA THR A 78 -8.07 -0.30 2.20
C THR A 78 -8.24 -1.18 0.96
N ARG A 79 -7.13 -1.72 0.41
CA ARG A 79 -7.15 -2.66 -0.72
C ARG A 79 -7.84 -3.96 -0.33
N LEU A 80 -7.53 -4.54 0.84
CA LEU A 80 -8.21 -5.70 1.39
C LEU A 80 -9.72 -5.47 1.55
N ALA A 81 -10.11 -4.32 2.14
CA ALA A 81 -11.51 -3.97 2.32
C ALA A 81 -12.26 -3.85 0.98
N ARG A 82 -11.62 -3.27 -0.04
CA ARG A 82 -12.19 -3.13 -1.39
C ARG A 82 -12.34 -4.47 -2.11
N LEU A 83 -11.38 -5.38 -1.94
CA LEU A 83 -11.44 -6.73 -2.53
C LEU A 83 -12.57 -7.59 -1.94
N MET A 84 -13.10 -7.27 -0.75
CA MET A 84 -14.28 -7.95 -0.20
C MET A 84 -15.53 -7.78 -1.08
N VAL A 85 -15.60 -6.75 -1.94
CA VAL A 85 -16.68 -6.59 -2.94
C VAL A 85 -16.78 -7.80 -3.87
N ASN A 86 -15.65 -8.46 -4.16
CA ASN A 86 -15.63 -9.66 -5.00
C ASN A 86 -16.30 -10.88 -4.34
N LEU A 87 -16.66 -10.79 -3.06
CA LEU A 87 -17.45 -11.78 -2.34
C LEU A 87 -18.95 -11.46 -2.34
N LEU A 88 -19.37 -10.33 -2.90
CA LEU A 88 -20.78 -10.00 -3.06
C LEU A 88 -21.36 -10.62 -4.34
N ASP A 89 -22.64 -10.95 -4.29
CA ASP A 89 -23.45 -11.32 -5.45
C ASP A 89 -23.43 -10.17 -6.45
N GLU A 90 -23.27 -10.51 -7.73
CA GLU A 90 -23.11 -9.52 -8.81
C GLU A 90 -24.24 -8.49 -8.83
N TRP A 91 -25.47 -8.94 -8.59
CA TRP A 91 -26.67 -8.10 -8.59
C TRP A 91 -27.60 -8.45 -7.44
N ILE A 92 -28.08 -7.42 -6.73
CA ILE A 92 -29.15 -7.57 -5.74
C ILE A 92 -30.37 -6.71 -6.13
N PRO A 93 -31.60 -7.20 -5.87
CA PRO A 93 -32.81 -6.41 -6.11
C PRO A 93 -33.00 -5.38 -5.00
N VAL A 94 -33.44 -4.18 -5.37
CA VAL A 94 -33.80 -3.08 -4.48
C VAL A 94 -35.14 -2.48 -4.92
N ILE A 95 -35.89 -1.88 -4.00
CA ILE A 95 -37.12 -1.16 -4.36
C ILE A 95 -36.74 0.09 -5.15
N ALA A 96 -37.33 0.26 -6.33
CA ALA A 96 -37.03 1.40 -7.19
C ALA A 96 -37.40 2.71 -6.50
N GLY A 97 -36.46 3.65 -6.45
CA GLY A 97 -36.62 4.95 -5.78
C GLY A 97 -36.31 4.96 -4.28
N SER A 98 -35.93 3.82 -3.68
CA SER A 98 -35.44 3.80 -2.30
C SER A 98 -34.10 4.53 -2.19
N GLU A 99 -33.99 5.45 -1.23
CA GLU A 99 -32.71 6.14 -0.93
C GLU A 99 -31.72 5.27 -0.16
N ILE A 100 -32.18 4.15 0.42
CA ILE A 100 -31.40 3.29 1.33
C ILE A 100 -31.38 1.82 0.88
N ASN A 101 -31.43 1.58 -0.43
CA ASN A 101 -31.31 0.25 -1.04
C ASN A 101 -32.24 -0.81 -0.40
N ASP A 102 -33.49 -0.43 -0.12
CA ASP A 102 -34.45 -1.32 0.56
C ASP A 102 -34.61 -2.64 -0.18
N ASP A 103 -34.58 -3.72 0.59
CA ASP A 103 -34.93 -5.05 0.11
C ASP A 103 -36.42 -5.13 -0.25
N PRO A 104 -36.78 -5.52 -1.49
CA PRO A 104 -38.18 -5.70 -1.88
C PRO A 104 -38.96 -6.71 -1.04
N LEU A 105 -38.28 -7.67 -0.41
CA LEU A 105 -38.91 -8.67 0.45
C LEU A 105 -38.99 -8.25 1.92
N ARG A 106 -38.13 -7.32 2.35
CA ARG A 106 -38.02 -6.87 3.75
C ARG A 106 -37.72 -5.36 3.83
N PRO A 107 -38.62 -4.49 3.34
CA PRO A 107 -38.37 -3.06 3.32
C PRO A 107 -38.32 -2.48 4.74
N ILE A 108 -37.37 -1.58 5.00
CA ILE A 108 -37.20 -0.93 6.30
C ILE A 108 -37.63 0.54 6.26
N SER A 109 -37.43 1.25 5.13
CA SER A 109 -37.86 2.64 5.00
C SER A 109 -39.37 2.78 4.94
N ARG A 110 -39.86 3.94 5.39
CA ARG A 110 -41.27 4.31 5.26
C ARG A 110 -41.71 4.38 3.81
N TYR A 111 -40.90 5.00 2.94
CA TYR A 111 -41.16 5.10 1.49
C TYR A 111 -41.47 3.73 0.89
N SER A 112 -40.59 2.75 1.14
CA SER A 112 -40.70 1.41 0.59
C SER A 112 -41.88 0.63 1.17
N LYS A 113 -42.16 0.78 2.47
CA LYS A 113 -43.33 0.18 3.11
C LYS A 113 -44.65 0.72 2.54
N GLU A 114 -44.74 2.03 2.34
CA GLU A 114 -45.93 2.67 1.74
C GLU A 114 -46.11 2.25 0.27
N LEU A 115 -45.02 2.21 -0.52
CA LEU A 115 -45.08 1.76 -1.91
C LEU A 115 -45.52 0.30 -2.03
N LEU A 116 -45.01 -0.56 -1.15
CA LEU A 116 -45.39 -1.98 -1.07
C LEU A 116 -46.87 -2.15 -0.71
N ALA A 117 -47.37 -1.36 0.25
CA ALA A 117 -48.78 -1.38 0.65
C ALA A 117 -49.70 -0.90 -0.49
N GLN A 118 -49.25 0.05 -1.30
CA GLN A 118 -50.02 0.61 -2.42
C GLN A 118 -50.03 -0.31 -3.65
N LYS A 119 -48.88 -0.89 -4.02
CA LYS A 119 -48.71 -1.61 -5.29
C LYS A 119 -48.67 -3.13 -5.16
N GLY A 120 -48.48 -3.67 -3.96
CA GLY A 120 -48.36 -5.12 -3.74
C GLY A 120 -47.31 -5.75 -4.65
N ASP A 121 -47.71 -6.77 -5.42
CA ASP A 121 -46.83 -7.49 -6.34
C ASP A 121 -46.39 -6.65 -7.57
N GLU A 122 -47.04 -5.52 -7.85
CA GLU A 122 -46.62 -4.57 -8.89
C GLU A 122 -45.57 -3.56 -8.41
N THR A 123 -45.10 -3.69 -7.16
CA THR A 123 -44.04 -2.82 -6.62
C THR A 123 -42.80 -2.90 -7.52
N PRO A 124 -42.32 -1.76 -8.06
CA PRO A 124 -41.20 -1.75 -9.00
C PRO A 124 -39.88 -2.10 -8.29
N VAL A 125 -39.10 -2.96 -8.94
CA VAL A 125 -37.79 -3.43 -8.50
C VAL A 125 -36.73 -2.93 -9.47
N SER A 126 -35.64 -2.37 -8.94
CA SER A 126 -34.40 -2.10 -9.66
C SER A 126 -33.29 -3.01 -9.13
N TRP A 127 -32.13 -3.00 -9.79
CA TRP A 127 -31.01 -3.88 -9.45
C TRP A 127 -29.76 -3.05 -9.18
N LEU A 128 -29.08 -3.37 -8.09
CA LEU A 128 -27.84 -2.73 -7.65
C LEU A 128 -26.67 -3.67 -7.93
N HIS A 129 -25.67 -3.18 -8.66
CA HIS A 129 -24.47 -3.97 -8.98
C HIS A 129 -23.53 -4.02 -7.76
N ARG A 130 -22.75 -5.10 -7.61
CA ARG A 130 -21.77 -5.23 -6.51
C ARG A 130 -20.77 -4.07 -6.43
N ASP A 131 -20.37 -3.52 -7.56
CA ASP A 131 -19.37 -2.43 -7.60
C ASP A 131 -19.91 -1.12 -6.99
N GLU A 132 -21.24 -0.99 -6.89
CA GLU A 132 -21.92 0.14 -6.24
C GLU A 132 -22.16 -0.12 -4.74
N ARG A 133 -21.79 -1.31 -4.23
CA ARG A 133 -22.02 -1.74 -2.84
C ARG A 133 -20.79 -1.53 -1.94
N PHE A 134 -19.94 -0.57 -2.28
CA PHE A 134 -18.77 -0.19 -1.50
C PHE A 134 -18.81 1.29 -1.17
N TYR A 135 -18.83 1.60 0.12
CA TYR A 135 -18.80 2.96 0.64
C TYR A 135 -17.54 3.15 1.48
N GLU A 136 -16.90 4.30 1.34
CA GLU A 136 -15.67 4.63 2.03
C GLU A 136 -15.73 6.05 2.56
N LYS A 137 -15.35 6.22 3.83
CA LYS A 137 -15.21 7.54 4.45
C LYS A 137 -13.89 7.61 5.22
N LEU A 138 -13.07 8.60 4.88
CA LEU A 138 -11.94 8.98 5.72
C LEU A 138 -12.47 9.68 6.97
N ALA A 139 -12.06 9.21 8.15
CA ALA A 139 -12.33 9.90 9.38
C ALA A 139 -11.45 11.14 9.46
N THR A 140 -12.11 12.29 9.62
CA THR A 140 -11.46 13.56 9.84
C THR A 140 -12.21 14.30 10.96
N PRO A 141 -11.54 15.20 11.71
CA PRO A 141 -12.18 15.89 12.84
C PRO A 141 -13.41 16.73 12.48
N ASP A 142 -13.56 17.12 11.21
CA ASP A 142 -14.67 17.90 10.67
C ASP A 142 -15.89 17.06 10.29
N VAL A 143 -15.77 15.73 10.20
CA VAL A 143 -16.93 14.85 9.94
C VAL A 143 -17.99 15.06 11.01
N THR A 144 -19.24 15.17 10.59
CA THR A 144 -20.37 15.34 11.50
C THR A 144 -21.22 14.06 11.58
N VAL A 145 -22.02 13.97 12.65
CA VAL A 145 -23.03 12.89 12.77
C VAL A 145 -24.04 12.97 11.62
N ALA A 146 -24.35 14.17 11.13
CA ALA A 146 -25.26 14.39 10.02
C ALA A 146 -24.72 13.78 8.71
N ASP A 147 -23.42 13.86 8.45
CA ASP A 147 -22.82 13.28 7.24
C ASP A 147 -22.92 11.75 7.21
N LEU A 148 -22.73 11.10 8.37
CA LEU A 148 -22.75 9.64 8.46
C LEU A 148 -24.17 9.10 8.58
N ILE A 149 -25.02 9.74 9.37
CA ILE A 149 -26.33 9.20 9.76
C ILE A 149 -27.46 9.93 9.03
N GLY A 150 -27.42 11.26 9.01
CA GLY A 150 -28.45 12.11 8.44
C GLY A 150 -28.90 13.21 9.38
N ASP A 151 -29.65 14.16 8.83
CA ASP A 151 -30.25 15.28 9.57
C ASP A 151 -31.63 15.60 9.00
N VAL A 152 -32.36 16.48 9.68
CA VAL A 152 -33.60 17.04 9.18
C VAL A 152 -33.29 18.17 8.20
N ASP A 153 -33.83 18.10 6.99
CA ASP A 153 -33.66 19.10 5.94
C ASP A 153 -34.76 20.18 6.03
N PRO A 154 -34.43 21.43 6.45
CA PRO A 154 -35.40 22.51 6.60
C PRO A 154 -35.98 22.97 5.25
N ILE A 155 -35.21 22.85 4.17
CA ILE A 155 -35.64 23.26 2.82
C ILE A 155 -36.68 22.26 2.31
N LYS A 156 -36.42 20.96 2.49
CA LYS A 156 -37.38 19.89 2.17
C LYS A 156 -38.67 20.04 3.00
N ALA A 157 -38.57 20.36 4.29
CA ALA A 157 -39.71 20.62 5.16
C ALA A 157 -40.57 21.80 4.66
N ALA A 158 -39.93 22.93 4.32
CA ALA A 158 -40.61 24.12 3.82
C ALA A 158 -41.30 23.87 2.47
N ASN A 159 -40.59 23.25 1.52
CA ASN A 159 -41.13 22.98 0.17
C ASN A 159 -42.32 22.02 0.19
N LEU A 160 -42.26 20.99 1.04
CA LEU A 160 -43.34 20.01 1.17
C LEU A 160 -44.42 20.44 2.17
N LYS A 161 -44.26 21.61 2.83
CA LYS A 161 -45.13 22.12 3.89
C LYS A 161 -45.35 21.09 5.01
N LEU A 162 -44.28 20.40 5.39
CA LEU A 162 -44.30 19.35 6.40
C LEU A 162 -43.76 19.86 7.73
N SER A 163 -44.25 19.28 8.82
CA SER A 163 -43.70 19.50 10.15
C SER A 163 -42.28 18.94 10.26
N TYR A 164 -41.44 19.55 11.09
CA TYR A 164 -40.14 19.00 11.50
C TYR A 164 -40.26 17.65 12.23
N ALA A 165 -41.48 17.23 12.61
CA ALA A 165 -41.78 15.91 13.15
C ALA A 165 -42.24 14.88 12.10
N ASP A 166 -42.20 15.21 10.81
CA ASP A 166 -42.52 14.27 9.72
C ASP A 166 -41.26 13.59 9.19
N GLU A 167 -41.20 12.25 9.22
CA GLU A 167 -40.02 11.50 8.74
C GLU A 167 -39.62 11.82 7.28
N ARG A 168 -40.54 12.32 6.45
CA ARG A 168 -40.24 12.69 5.06
C ARG A 168 -39.25 13.85 4.93
N VAL A 169 -39.06 14.64 5.99
CA VAL A 169 -38.11 15.76 6.00
C VAL A 169 -36.67 15.32 6.29
N ILE A 170 -36.46 14.02 6.56
CA ILE A 170 -35.13 13.47 6.83
C ILE A 170 -34.34 13.40 5.52
N HIS A 171 -33.07 13.77 5.63
CA HIS A 171 -32.03 13.51 4.64
C HIS A 171 -31.07 12.46 5.20
N PHE A 172 -31.00 11.29 4.57
CA PHE A 172 -30.11 10.22 5.01
C PHE A 172 -28.65 10.50 4.69
N GLY A 173 -27.78 10.27 5.69
CA GLY A 173 -26.33 10.29 5.54
C GLY A 173 -25.80 9.03 4.85
N MET A 174 -24.48 8.86 4.87
CA MET A 174 -23.81 7.78 4.12
C MET A 174 -24.14 6.37 4.62
N ILE A 175 -24.28 6.15 5.93
CA ILE A 175 -24.47 4.81 6.51
C ILE A 175 -25.85 4.23 6.15
N PRO A 176 -26.99 4.94 6.29
CA PRO A 176 -28.26 4.42 5.81
C PRO A 176 -28.26 4.14 4.31
N ARG A 177 -27.61 4.99 3.50
CA ARG A 177 -27.47 4.76 2.05
C ARG A 177 -26.65 3.51 1.74
N ALA A 178 -25.72 3.15 2.61
CA ALA A 178 -24.91 1.94 2.52
C ALA A 178 -25.59 0.68 3.08
N ASN A 179 -26.91 0.69 3.27
CA ASN A 179 -27.65 -0.53 3.61
C ASN A 179 -27.41 -1.62 2.56
N ARG A 180 -27.16 -2.85 3.03
CA ARG A 180 -26.76 -4.03 2.24
C ARG A 180 -25.44 -3.85 1.48
N CYS A 181 -24.54 -3.00 2.00
CA CYS A 181 -23.25 -2.67 1.40
C CYS A 181 -22.10 -2.77 2.42
N ILE A 182 -20.86 -2.80 1.92
CA ILE A 182 -19.64 -2.72 2.74
C ILE A 182 -19.38 -1.25 3.03
N PHE A 183 -19.18 -0.90 4.31
CA PHE A 183 -18.87 0.46 4.74
C PHE A 183 -17.50 0.51 5.43
N VAL A 184 -16.57 1.23 4.80
CA VAL A 184 -15.20 1.38 5.29
C VAL A 184 -15.02 2.74 5.95
N ILE A 185 -14.54 2.74 7.20
CA ILE A 185 -14.07 3.96 7.88
C ILE A 185 -12.56 3.88 8.02
N ASN A 186 -11.86 4.77 7.32
CA ASN A 186 -10.41 4.86 7.43
C ASN A 186 -9.99 5.80 8.56
N GLU A 187 -8.91 5.44 9.26
CA GLU A 187 -8.34 6.22 10.36
C GLU A 187 -9.35 6.47 11.50
N LEU A 188 -10.08 5.44 11.92
CA LEU A 188 -11.13 5.51 12.97
C LEU A 188 -10.74 6.36 14.22
N PRO A 189 -9.50 6.32 14.73
CA PRO A 189 -9.03 7.18 15.81
C PRO A 189 -9.20 8.69 15.62
N ASP A 190 -9.20 9.18 14.37
CA ASP A 190 -9.35 10.61 14.06
C ASP A 190 -10.82 11.07 14.12
N LEU A 191 -11.76 10.13 14.28
CA LEU A 191 -13.17 10.43 14.45
C LEU A 191 -13.47 10.88 15.88
N GLN A 192 -14.22 11.97 16.04
CA GLN A 192 -14.61 12.48 17.36
C GLN A 192 -15.40 11.42 18.17
N ALA A 193 -15.14 11.33 19.47
CA ALA A 193 -15.75 10.34 20.37
C ALA A 193 -17.30 10.30 20.30
N ARG A 194 -17.96 11.47 20.16
CA ARG A 194 -19.42 11.55 20.02
C ARG A 194 -19.96 10.76 18.82
N ILE A 195 -19.20 10.74 17.72
CA ILE A 195 -19.59 10.06 16.47
C ILE A 195 -19.34 8.57 16.61
N GLN A 196 -18.25 8.18 17.28
CA GLN A 196 -17.98 6.78 17.60
C GLN A 196 -19.07 6.15 18.49
N VAL A 197 -19.60 6.92 19.45
CA VAL A 197 -20.76 6.49 20.25
C VAL A 197 -22.00 6.33 19.37
N SER A 198 -22.22 7.20 18.38
CA SER A 198 -23.30 7.01 17.42
C SER A 198 -23.12 5.74 16.57
N LEU A 199 -21.89 5.44 16.12
CA LEU A 199 -21.57 4.19 15.42
C LEU A 199 -21.83 2.95 16.29
N PHE A 200 -21.51 3.02 17.59
CA PHE A 200 -21.79 1.95 18.54
C PHE A 200 -23.28 1.59 18.59
N ASN A 201 -24.17 2.58 18.63
CA ASN A 201 -25.61 2.34 18.65
C ASN A 201 -26.09 1.61 17.39
N ILE A 202 -25.54 1.97 16.22
CA ILE A 202 -25.84 1.32 14.94
C ILE A 202 -25.38 -0.15 14.98
N LEU A 203 -24.18 -0.41 15.48
CA LEU A 203 -23.60 -1.75 15.55
C LEU A 203 -24.32 -2.68 16.54
N GLN A 204 -24.87 -2.15 17.63
CA GLN A 204 -25.51 -2.95 18.67
C GLN A 204 -26.98 -3.23 18.37
N GLU A 205 -27.75 -2.20 18.04
CA GLU A 205 -29.22 -2.26 18.05
C GLU A 205 -29.83 -2.09 16.65
N GLY A 206 -29.04 -1.64 15.68
CA GLY A 206 -29.54 -1.18 14.39
C GLY A 206 -30.45 0.06 14.53
N ASP A 207 -30.33 0.79 15.64
CA ASP A 207 -31.15 1.97 15.93
C ASP A 207 -30.39 3.22 15.49
N ILE A 208 -31.09 4.13 14.80
CA ILE A 208 -30.55 5.39 14.30
C ILE A 208 -31.34 6.54 14.91
N GLN A 209 -30.64 7.43 15.60
CA GLN A 209 -31.25 8.63 16.14
C GLN A 209 -30.87 9.84 15.28
N ILE A 210 -31.88 10.50 14.70
CA ILE A 210 -31.74 11.72 13.92
C ILE A 210 -32.55 12.79 14.63
N ARG A 211 -31.93 13.95 14.93
CA ARG A 211 -32.47 15.08 15.72
C ARG A 211 -33.99 15.05 16.01
N GLY A 212 -34.38 14.53 17.18
CA GLY A 212 -35.77 14.50 17.65
C GLY A 212 -36.59 13.26 17.24
N PHE A 213 -36.10 12.48 16.27
CA PHE A 213 -36.67 11.22 15.83
C PHE A 213 -35.88 10.03 16.39
N LYS A 214 -36.61 9.09 17.00
CA LYS A 214 -36.09 7.76 17.29
C LYS A 214 -36.53 6.84 16.14
N LEU A 215 -35.68 6.71 15.12
CA LEU A 215 -35.95 5.83 13.99
C LEU A 215 -35.27 4.49 14.22
N ARG A 216 -36.06 3.43 14.07
CA ARG A 216 -35.52 2.08 14.08
C ARG A 216 -35.31 1.63 12.64
N LEU A 217 -34.09 1.78 12.15
CA LEU A 217 -33.67 1.37 10.81
C LEU A 217 -32.64 0.26 10.95
N PRO A 218 -33.05 -1.01 11.05
CA PRO A 218 -32.12 -2.13 11.23
C PRO A 218 -31.31 -2.35 9.95
N LEU A 219 -30.28 -1.52 9.76
CA LEU A 219 -29.43 -1.51 8.59
C LEU A 219 -28.58 -2.78 8.55
N ASP A 220 -28.45 -3.35 7.36
CA ASP A 220 -27.64 -4.52 7.10
C ASP A 220 -26.30 -4.10 6.49
N VAL A 221 -25.32 -3.75 7.32
CA VAL A 221 -24.03 -3.18 6.87
C VAL A 221 -22.87 -4.03 7.36
N GLN A 222 -21.93 -4.32 6.48
CA GLN A 222 -20.63 -4.88 6.87
C GLN A 222 -19.67 -3.72 7.13
N PHE A 223 -19.30 -3.50 8.39
CA PHE A 223 -18.30 -2.50 8.74
C PHE A 223 -16.88 -3.06 8.64
N VAL A 224 -16.00 -2.28 8.01
CA VAL A 224 -14.55 -2.47 8.04
C VAL A 224 -13.91 -1.18 8.51
N PHE A 225 -13.14 -1.24 9.58
CA PHE A 225 -12.41 -0.11 10.13
C PHE A 225 -10.94 -0.25 9.79
N THR A 226 -10.24 0.87 9.60
CA THR A 226 -8.78 0.88 9.54
C THR A 226 -8.22 1.86 10.55
N ALA A 227 -7.09 1.52 11.16
CA ALA A 227 -6.40 2.38 12.11
C ALA A 227 -4.91 2.05 12.20
N ASN A 228 -4.11 3.02 12.66
CA ASN A 228 -2.74 2.81 13.11
C ASN A 228 -2.73 2.30 14.58
N PRO A 229 -1.95 1.26 14.91
CA PRO A 229 -1.79 0.79 16.29
C PRO A 229 -1.35 1.85 17.30
N GLU A 230 -0.50 2.81 16.92
CA GLU A 230 -0.02 3.87 17.83
C GLU A 230 -1.11 4.88 18.20
N ASP A 231 -2.01 5.18 17.26
CA ASP A 231 -3.18 6.02 17.52
C ASP A 231 -4.19 5.31 18.42
N TYR A 232 -4.11 3.98 18.48
CA TYR A 232 -4.92 3.12 19.33
C TYR A 232 -4.49 3.16 20.81
N THR A 233 -3.19 3.28 21.08
CA THR A 233 -2.62 3.22 22.44
C THR A 233 -2.47 4.60 23.09
N ASN A 234 -1.94 5.59 22.37
CA ASN A 234 -1.55 6.87 22.96
C ASN A 234 -2.73 7.83 23.16
N ARG A 235 -3.83 7.66 22.40
CA ARG A 235 -4.97 8.59 22.45
C ARG A 235 -6.20 8.07 23.21
N GLY A 236 -6.23 6.80 23.64
CA GLY A 236 -7.49 6.18 24.10
C GLY A 236 -8.63 6.40 23.08
N SER A 237 -8.25 6.48 21.80
CA SER A 237 -9.01 7.17 20.75
C SER A 237 -10.30 6.48 20.39
N ILE A 238 -10.39 5.17 20.59
CA ILE A 238 -11.59 4.40 20.35
C ILE A 238 -12.29 4.11 21.65
N VAL A 239 -13.53 4.58 21.75
CA VAL A 239 -14.37 4.35 22.93
C VAL A 239 -14.54 2.86 23.18
N THR A 240 -14.28 2.40 24.41
CA THR A 240 -14.36 0.99 24.81
C THR A 240 -15.64 0.29 24.33
N PRO A 241 -16.84 0.91 24.42
CA PRO A 241 -18.06 0.29 23.91
C PRO A 241 -18.00 -0.07 22.42
N LEU A 242 -17.38 0.77 21.59
CA LEU A 242 -17.22 0.51 20.16
C LEU A 242 -16.22 -0.62 19.93
N LYS A 243 -15.09 -0.62 20.66
CA LYS A 243 -14.06 -1.67 20.59
C LYS A 243 -14.66 -3.05 20.87
N ASP A 244 -15.50 -3.17 21.90
CA ASP A 244 -16.14 -4.44 22.30
C ASP A 244 -17.17 -4.97 21.29
N ARG A 245 -17.55 -4.18 20.28
CA ARG A 245 -18.51 -4.56 19.23
C ARG A 245 -17.85 -4.89 17.89
N ILE A 246 -16.54 -4.64 17.77
CA ILE A 246 -15.75 -5.10 16.63
C ILE A 246 -15.31 -6.53 16.93
N GLY A 247 -15.85 -7.51 16.21
CA GLY A 247 -15.64 -8.92 16.51
C GLY A 247 -14.24 -9.44 16.18
N SER A 248 -13.54 -8.82 15.22
CA SER A 248 -12.19 -9.22 14.82
C SER A 248 -11.27 -8.01 14.64
N GLN A 249 -10.11 -8.08 15.26
CA GLN A 249 -9.00 -7.15 15.08
C GLN A 249 -7.86 -7.92 14.42
N ILE A 250 -7.39 -7.44 13.27
CA ILE A 250 -6.42 -8.12 12.42
C ILE A 250 -5.23 -7.19 12.25
N LEU A 251 -4.04 -7.67 12.61
CA LEU A 251 -2.80 -6.89 12.51
C LEU A 251 -2.18 -7.11 11.12
N THR A 252 -2.09 -6.04 10.33
CA THR A 252 -1.35 -6.04 9.07
C THR A 252 0.12 -5.76 9.31
N HIS A 253 0.96 -6.16 8.37
CA HIS A 253 2.40 -5.94 8.43
C HIS A 253 2.95 -5.53 7.05
N TYR A 254 4.18 -5.03 7.03
CA TYR A 254 4.92 -4.88 5.77
C TYR A 254 5.44 -6.24 5.29
N PRO A 255 5.78 -6.38 4.00
CA PRO A 255 6.44 -7.59 3.50
C PRO A 255 7.69 -7.93 4.31
N GLU A 256 7.84 -9.20 4.67
CA GLU A 256 8.96 -9.72 5.45
C GLU A 256 10.16 -10.10 4.57
N GLU A 257 9.94 -10.26 3.26
CA GLU A 257 10.96 -10.70 2.30
C GLU A 257 11.03 -9.78 1.08
N ILE A 258 12.24 -9.61 0.53
CA ILE A 258 12.51 -8.79 -0.67
C ILE A 258 11.68 -9.25 -1.88
N PRO A 259 11.58 -10.55 -2.24
CA PRO A 259 10.84 -10.96 -3.42
C PRO A 259 9.37 -10.53 -3.38
N THR A 260 8.75 -10.57 -2.20
CA THR A 260 7.38 -10.11 -1.99
C THR A 260 7.27 -8.59 -2.13
N ALA A 261 8.20 -7.84 -1.53
CA ALA A 261 8.25 -6.39 -1.66
C ALA A 261 8.42 -5.95 -3.13
N ARG A 262 9.32 -6.62 -3.86
CA ARG A 262 9.55 -6.39 -5.30
C ARG A 262 8.29 -6.58 -6.13
N ARG A 263 7.55 -7.69 -5.92
CA ARG A 263 6.28 -7.93 -6.62
C ARG A 263 5.27 -6.82 -6.38
N ILE A 264 5.22 -6.29 -5.16
CA ILE A 264 4.33 -5.16 -4.82
C ILE A 264 4.78 -3.90 -5.58
N THR A 265 6.06 -3.58 -5.56
CA THR A 265 6.58 -2.41 -6.29
C THR A 265 6.35 -2.53 -7.80
N GLU A 266 6.64 -3.69 -8.39
CA GLU A 266 6.40 -3.94 -9.83
C GLU A 266 4.90 -3.87 -10.18
N GLN A 267 4.00 -4.31 -9.28
CA GLN A 267 2.56 -4.23 -9.49
C GLN A 267 2.02 -2.80 -9.41
N GLU A 268 2.56 -1.97 -8.52
CA GLU A 268 1.98 -0.67 -8.18
C GLU A 268 2.68 0.52 -8.87
N ALA A 269 3.93 0.37 -9.32
CA ALA A 269 4.66 1.42 -10.02
C ALA A 269 3.99 1.78 -11.36
N GLN A 270 3.78 3.08 -11.58
CA GLN A 270 3.14 3.58 -12.80
C GLN A 270 4.20 3.96 -13.83
N LEU A 271 4.79 2.94 -14.45
CA LEU A 271 5.87 3.13 -15.42
C LEU A 271 5.32 3.42 -16.83
N ASP A 272 5.97 4.35 -17.54
CA ASP A 272 5.69 4.59 -18.95
C ASP A 272 6.27 3.44 -19.81
N GLU A 273 5.51 2.97 -20.80
CA GLU A 273 5.92 1.86 -21.67
C GLU A 273 7.21 2.19 -22.45
N ARG A 274 7.41 3.46 -22.84
CA ARG A 274 8.61 3.92 -23.55
C ARG A 274 9.83 3.87 -22.64
N GLN A 275 9.67 4.32 -21.39
CA GLN A 275 10.71 4.29 -20.38
C GLN A 275 11.13 2.84 -20.08
N THR A 276 10.15 1.95 -19.91
CA THR A 276 10.37 0.52 -19.64
C THR A 276 11.02 -0.21 -20.82
N ALA A 277 10.75 0.23 -22.06
CA ALA A 277 11.37 -0.33 -23.26
C ALA A 277 12.81 0.15 -23.50
N ALA A 278 13.16 1.35 -23.02
CA ALA A 278 14.45 1.99 -23.26
C ALA A 278 15.48 1.72 -22.14
N VAL A 279 15.02 1.53 -20.89
CA VAL A 279 15.89 1.37 -19.72
C VAL A 279 15.84 -0.05 -19.18
N HIS A 280 16.98 -0.75 -19.21
CA HIS A 280 17.15 -2.03 -18.54
C HIS A 280 17.39 -1.85 -17.04
N VAL A 281 16.72 -2.65 -16.20
CA VAL A 281 16.88 -2.62 -14.74
C VAL A 281 17.48 -3.97 -14.28
N PRO A 282 18.74 -3.98 -13.80
CA PRO A 282 19.36 -5.18 -13.25
C PRO A 282 18.59 -5.74 -12.06
N GLU A 283 18.61 -7.06 -11.90
CA GLU A 283 17.85 -7.73 -10.82
C GLU A 283 18.33 -7.29 -9.43
N LEU A 284 19.64 -7.15 -9.25
CA LEU A 284 20.23 -6.61 -8.02
C LEU A 284 19.83 -5.16 -7.75
N ALA A 285 19.57 -4.36 -8.79
CA ALA A 285 19.08 -2.99 -8.59
C ALA A 285 17.68 -3.00 -7.96
N LYS A 286 16.81 -3.91 -8.38
CA LYS A 286 15.47 -4.09 -7.78
C LYS A 286 15.57 -4.57 -6.33
N ASP A 287 16.45 -5.52 -6.06
CA ASP A 287 16.69 -6.02 -4.69
C ASP A 287 17.24 -4.91 -3.79
N LEU A 288 18.21 -4.14 -4.29
CA LEU A 288 18.83 -3.03 -3.58
C LEU A 288 17.81 -1.94 -3.24
N LEU A 289 16.94 -1.59 -4.18
CA LEU A 289 15.89 -0.61 -3.97
C LEU A 289 14.97 -1.00 -2.82
N GLU A 290 14.54 -2.26 -2.77
CA GLU A 290 13.72 -2.75 -1.65
C GLU A 290 14.52 -2.80 -0.36
N GLN A 291 15.78 -3.24 -0.41
CA GLN A 291 16.61 -3.37 0.78
C GLN A 291 16.77 -2.05 1.54
N ILE A 292 16.77 -0.90 0.86
CA ILE A 292 16.77 0.44 1.50
C ILE A 292 15.60 0.58 2.48
N SER A 293 14.39 0.17 2.07
CA SER A 293 13.19 0.20 2.92
C SER A 293 13.31 -0.77 4.12
N PHE A 294 14.01 -1.89 3.95
CA PHE A 294 14.27 -2.85 5.04
C PHE A 294 15.29 -2.29 6.06
N GLU A 295 16.35 -1.63 5.59
CA GLU A 295 17.32 -0.97 6.48
C GLU A 295 16.68 0.21 7.22
N ALA A 296 15.82 0.99 6.53
CA ALA A 296 15.11 2.10 7.14
C ALA A 296 14.26 1.65 8.34
N ARG A 297 13.60 0.48 8.25
CA ARG A 297 12.78 -0.07 9.36
C ARG A 297 13.59 -0.55 10.56
N LYS A 298 14.92 -0.69 10.42
CA LYS A 298 15.85 -1.10 11.49
C LYS A 298 16.72 0.05 11.97
N SER A 299 16.67 1.19 11.29
CA SER A 299 17.54 2.34 11.52
C SER A 299 17.14 3.09 12.79
N GLU A 300 18.13 3.45 13.60
CA GLU A 300 17.96 4.32 14.77
C GLU A 300 17.63 5.77 14.40
N TYR A 301 17.81 6.16 13.14
CA TYR A 301 17.56 7.52 12.64
C TYR A 301 16.15 7.73 12.07
N VAL A 302 15.39 6.64 11.90
CA VAL A 302 14.09 6.65 11.24
C VAL A 302 12.97 6.44 12.26
N ASP A 303 11.90 7.21 12.15
CA ASP A 303 10.70 6.99 12.95
C ASP A 303 9.85 5.84 12.40
N ILE A 304 10.08 4.64 12.96
CA ILE A 304 9.37 3.42 12.59
C ILE A 304 7.85 3.53 12.87
N LYS A 305 7.43 4.38 13.83
CA LYS A 305 6.01 4.56 14.19
C LYS A 305 5.22 5.28 13.10
N SER A 306 5.89 6.17 12.37
CA SER A 306 5.34 6.83 11.17
C SER A 306 5.27 5.86 9.98
N GLY A 307 6.14 4.85 9.97
CA GLY A 307 6.12 3.70 9.09
C GLY A 307 6.81 3.90 7.75
N VAL A 308 7.65 2.94 7.35
CA VAL A 308 8.33 2.93 6.05
C VAL A 308 7.51 2.10 5.05
N SER A 309 6.62 2.79 4.35
CA SER A 309 5.64 2.16 3.46
C SER A 309 6.22 1.68 2.13
N ALA A 310 5.50 0.79 1.43
CA ALA A 310 5.85 0.40 0.05
C ALA A 310 5.89 1.60 -0.93
N ARG A 311 5.24 2.73 -0.59
CA ARG A 311 5.31 3.95 -1.42
C ARG A 311 6.71 4.53 -1.51
N THR A 312 7.57 4.27 -0.53
CA THR A 312 8.98 4.66 -0.59
C THR A 312 9.67 3.95 -1.73
N SER A 313 9.61 2.61 -1.77
CA SER A 313 10.18 1.81 -2.86
C SER A 313 9.55 2.15 -4.22
N ILE A 314 8.22 2.30 -4.30
CA ILE A 314 7.51 2.65 -5.55
C ILE A 314 8.02 3.98 -6.12
N THR A 315 8.02 5.05 -5.29
CA THR A 315 8.46 6.38 -5.76
C THR A 315 9.96 6.39 -6.05
N ALA A 316 10.76 5.63 -5.29
CA ALA A 316 12.18 5.49 -5.54
C ALA A 316 12.44 4.75 -6.86
N TYR A 317 11.62 3.75 -7.22
CA TYR A 317 11.75 3.04 -8.49
C TYR A 317 11.47 3.95 -9.69
N GLU A 318 10.38 4.72 -9.61
CA GLU A 318 10.00 5.72 -10.62
C GLU A 318 11.10 6.77 -10.82
N ASN A 319 11.70 7.26 -9.73
CA ASN A 319 12.83 8.19 -9.79
C ASN A 319 14.11 7.55 -10.33
N LEU A 320 14.38 6.28 -10.01
CA LEU A 320 15.55 5.56 -10.51
C LEU A 320 15.51 5.44 -12.04
N LEU A 321 14.35 5.05 -12.57
CA LEU A 321 14.11 5.00 -14.02
C LEU A 321 14.21 6.37 -14.67
N SER A 322 13.60 7.39 -14.04
CA SER A 322 13.68 8.78 -14.53
C SER A 322 15.10 9.34 -14.53
N THR A 323 15.95 8.88 -13.61
CA THR A 323 17.37 9.26 -13.55
C THR A 323 18.13 8.71 -14.75
N ALA A 324 17.93 7.43 -15.08
CA ALA A 324 18.55 6.82 -16.25
C ALA A 324 17.97 7.34 -17.56
N GLU A 325 16.67 7.62 -17.63
CA GLU A 325 16.02 8.25 -18.79
C GLU A 325 16.58 9.65 -19.03
N ARG A 326 16.77 10.45 -17.97
CA ARG A 326 17.38 11.78 -18.10
C ARG A 326 18.79 11.69 -18.67
N ARG A 327 19.61 10.73 -18.22
CA ARG A 327 20.94 10.46 -18.81
C ARG A 327 20.80 10.10 -20.29
N LEU A 328 19.89 9.20 -20.64
CA LEU A 328 19.65 8.75 -22.01
C LEU A 328 19.30 9.92 -22.95
N LEU A 329 18.42 10.82 -22.50
CA LEU A 329 18.03 12.00 -23.25
C LEU A 329 19.20 12.98 -23.44
N ASN A 330 20.11 13.08 -22.47
CA ASN A 330 21.30 13.94 -22.56
C ASN A 330 22.38 13.34 -23.49
N SER A 331 22.57 12.03 -23.47
CA SER A 331 23.55 11.34 -24.32
C SER A 331 23.07 11.19 -25.77
N GLY A 332 21.75 11.22 -25.99
CA GLY A 332 21.14 11.00 -27.31
C GLY A 332 21.14 9.53 -27.73
N GLU A 333 21.33 8.60 -26.78
CA GLU A 333 21.26 7.16 -27.00
C GLU A 333 19.81 6.67 -27.01
N ASP A 334 19.56 5.50 -27.62
CA ASP A 334 18.22 4.90 -27.68
C ASP A 334 17.92 3.94 -26.50
N LYS A 335 18.96 3.40 -25.88
CA LYS A 335 18.86 2.44 -24.77
C LYS A 335 19.94 2.69 -23.72
N SER A 336 19.60 2.40 -22.47
CA SER A 336 20.48 2.53 -21.31
C SER A 336 20.19 1.43 -20.29
N THR A 337 21.08 1.24 -19.33
CA THR A 337 20.86 0.41 -18.15
C THR A 337 20.93 1.28 -16.90
N ILE A 338 20.21 0.87 -15.84
CA ILE A 338 20.44 1.43 -14.50
C ILE A 338 21.88 1.17 -14.07
N ARG A 339 22.51 2.23 -13.57
CA ARG A 339 23.85 2.26 -12.96
C ARG A 339 23.72 2.39 -11.45
N LEU A 340 24.74 1.98 -10.69
CA LEU A 340 24.65 2.13 -9.23
C LEU A 340 24.70 3.60 -8.81
N SER A 341 25.43 4.42 -9.57
CA SER A 341 25.40 5.89 -9.45
C SER A 341 23.99 6.49 -9.55
N ASP A 342 23.06 5.85 -10.27
CA ASP A 342 21.69 6.36 -10.46
C ASP A 342 20.86 6.33 -9.18
N PHE A 343 21.26 5.53 -8.19
CA PHE A 343 20.61 5.52 -6.88
C PHE A 343 20.77 6.86 -6.15
N MET A 344 21.70 7.71 -6.54
CA MET A 344 21.74 9.08 -6.02
C MET A 344 20.49 9.89 -6.41
N GLY A 345 19.86 9.55 -7.54
CA GLY A 345 18.59 10.13 -7.97
C GLY A 345 17.39 9.68 -7.14
N VAL A 346 17.49 8.61 -6.35
CA VAL A 346 16.40 8.14 -5.48
C VAL A 346 16.33 8.86 -4.14
N ILE A 347 17.39 9.59 -3.75
CA ILE A 347 17.48 10.27 -2.45
C ILE A 347 16.28 11.18 -2.17
N PRO A 348 15.81 12.05 -3.10
CA PRO A 348 14.63 12.89 -2.86
C PRO A 348 13.33 12.08 -2.63
N ALA A 349 13.20 10.89 -3.23
CA ALA A 349 12.06 10.02 -2.99
C ALA A 349 12.09 9.40 -1.59
N ILE A 350 13.29 9.09 -1.09
CA ILE A 350 13.49 8.54 0.24
C ILE A 350 13.18 9.62 1.29
N THR A 351 13.81 10.79 1.18
CA THR A 351 13.67 11.88 2.17
C THR A 351 12.26 12.44 2.24
N GLY A 352 11.52 12.47 1.12
CA GLY A 352 10.13 12.90 1.11
C GLY A 352 9.11 11.89 1.65
N LYS A 353 9.52 10.66 2.00
CA LYS A 353 8.63 9.57 2.42
C LYS A 353 8.98 8.96 3.77
N ILE A 354 10.18 9.21 4.28
CA ILE A 354 10.65 8.69 5.56
C ILE A 354 10.69 9.84 6.57
N GLU A 355 10.03 9.64 7.70
CA GLU A 355 10.11 10.53 8.84
C GLU A 355 11.33 10.16 9.69
N LEU A 356 12.09 11.16 10.14
CA LEU A 356 13.27 10.95 10.97
C LEU A 356 12.97 11.19 12.44
N VAL A 357 13.71 10.48 13.30
CA VAL A 357 13.77 10.85 14.72
C VAL A 357 14.72 12.04 14.90
N TYR A 358 14.77 12.60 16.11
CA TYR A 358 15.61 13.76 16.43
C TYR A 358 17.08 13.55 16.05
N GLU A 359 17.65 12.37 16.32
CA GLU A 359 19.02 12.01 15.94
C GLU A 359 19.21 12.00 14.42
N GLY A 360 18.20 11.57 13.65
CA GLY A 360 18.24 11.57 12.18
C GLY A 360 18.19 12.99 11.61
N GLU A 361 17.35 13.85 12.18
CA GLU A 361 17.28 15.26 11.82
C GLU A 361 18.61 16.00 12.05
N GLN A 362 19.37 15.62 13.08
CA GLN A 362 20.70 16.19 13.35
C GLN A 362 21.74 15.81 12.29
N GLU A 363 21.70 14.57 11.79
CA GLU A 363 22.60 14.10 10.71
C GLU A 363 22.23 14.69 9.34
N GLY A 364 20.95 15.04 9.17
CA GLY A 364 20.37 15.56 7.93
C GLY A 364 19.79 14.46 7.04
N ALA A 365 18.62 14.73 6.46
CA ALA A 365 17.84 13.73 5.74
C ALA A 365 18.58 13.09 4.56
N ASP A 366 19.30 13.88 3.76
CA ASP A 366 20.09 13.36 2.64
C ASP A 366 21.21 12.42 3.12
N THR A 367 21.89 12.77 4.21
CA THR A 367 22.93 11.94 4.84
C THR A 367 22.36 10.62 5.31
N VAL A 368 21.20 10.64 5.97
CA VAL A 368 20.51 9.43 6.43
C VAL A 368 20.10 8.56 5.23
N ALA A 369 19.52 9.14 4.18
CA ALA A 369 19.13 8.39 2.99
C ALA A 369 20.32 7.72 2.29
N ILE A 370 21.45 8.41 2.16
CA ILE A 370 22.69 7.83 1.62
C ILE A 370 23.18 6.70 2.52
N ARG A 371 23.15 6.87 3.85
CA ARG A 371 23.54 5.83 4.79
C ARG A 371 22.66 4.59 4.69
N LEU A 372 21.36 4.75 4.47
CA LEU A 372 20.44 3.62 4.25
C LEU A 372 20.79 2.84 2.97
N LEU A 373 21.14 3.55 1.88
CA LEU A 373 21.66 2.93 0.66
C LEU A 373 22.97 2.17 0.92
N GLU A 374 23.90 2.76 1.66
CA GLU A 374 25.18 2.13 2.00
C GLU A 374 25.02 0.86 2.86
N GLU A 375 24.15 0.89 3.87
CA GLU A 375 23.83 -0.31 4.65
C GLU A 375 23.11 -1.36 3.81
N ALA A 376 22.24 -0.96 2.87
CA ALA A 376 21.58 -1.89 1.96
C ALA A 376 22.60 -2.62 1.04
N ILE A 377 23.56 -1.88 0.48
CA ILE A 377 24.67 -2.45 -0.30
C ILE A 377 25.45 -3.46 0.53
N LYS A 378 25.81 -3.09 1.76
CA LYS A 378 26.57 -3.93 2.68
C LYS A 378 25.82 -5.20 3.10
N THR A 379 24.50 -5.13 3.25
CA THR A 379 23.65 -6.29 3.53
C THR A 379 23.62 -7.26 2.35
N LEU A 380 23.51 -6.76 1.12
CA LEU A 380 23.45 -7.60 -0.09
C LEU A 380 24.82 -8.07 -0.59
N PHE A 381 25.91 -7.39 -0.21
CA PHE A 381 27.26 -7.69 -0.70
C PHE A 381 27.69 -9.16 -0.55
N PRO A 382 27.46 -9.83 0.61
CA PRO A 382 27.86 -11.22 0.82
C PRO A 382 27.16 -12.24 -0.08
N ASP A 383 26.00 -11.89 -0.65
CA ASP A 383 25.26 -12.76 -1.58
C ASP A 383 25.93 -12.85 -2.95
N TYR A 384 26.75 -11.85 -3.29
CA TYR A 384 27.41 -11.75 -4.60
C TYR A 384 28.93 -11.95 -4.54
N PHE A 385 29.58 -11.52 -3.46
CA PHE A 385 31.03 -11.57 -3.31
C PHE A 385 31.44 -12.04 -1.90
N PRO A 386 32.66 -12.58 -1.72
CA PRO A 386 33.14 -12.99 -0.40
C PRO A 386 32.97 -11.90 0.67
N GLY A 387 32.30 -12.20 1.78
CA GLY A 387 32.06 -11.22 2.83
C GLY A 387 33.36 -10.61 3.40
N ILE A 388 33.36 -9.28 3.60
CA ILE A 388 34.51 -8.54 4.14
C ILE A 388 34.37 -8.43 5.66
N LYS A 389 35.33 -9.00 6.39
CA LYS A 389 35.33 -8.98 7.86
C LYS A 389 35.78 -7.60 8.37
N LYS A 390 35.22 -7.17 9.52
CA LYS A 390 35.64 -5.92 10.18
C LYS A 390 37.08 -5.98 10.72
N LEU A 391 37.57 -7.18 11.01
CA LEU A 391 38.92 -7.44 11.51
C LEU A 391 39.53 -8.53 10.63
N GLU A 392 40.57 -8.18 9.90
CA GLU A 392 41.39 -9.10 9.12
C GLU A 392 42.78 -9.15 9.76
N HIS A 393 43.38 -10.33 9.83
CA HIS A 393 44.78 -10.44 10.23
C HIS A 393 45.64 -9.82 9.13
N LYS A 394 46.69 -9.08 9.50
CA LYS A 394 47.58 -8.38 8.55
C LYS A 394 48.24 -9.31 7.52
N ASP A 395 48.28 -10.61 7.79
CA ASP A 395 48.92 -11.63 6.98
C ASP A 395 47.93 -12.56 6.25
N GLU A 396 46.63 -12.26 6.25
CA GLU A 396 45.59 -13.04 5.56
C GLU A 396 45.29 -12.41 4.19
N ASP A 397 45.57 -13.14 3.10
CA ASP A 397 45.28 -12.68 1.74
C ASP A 397 43.77 -12.50 1.54
N SER A 398 43.34 -11.27 1.27
CA SER A 398 41.96 -10.94 0.94
C SER A 398 41.68 -11.24 -0.53
N PRO A 399 40.49 -11.76 -0.89
CA PRO A 399 40.07 -11.87 -2.29
C PRO A 399 40.18 -10.56 -3.08
N TYR A 400 40.17 -9.41 -2.40
CA TYR A 400 40.13 -8.08 -3.00
C TYR A 400 41.49 -7.40 -3.10
N ASP A 401 42.58 -8.01 -2.59
CA ASP A 401 43.88 -7.35 -2.48
C ASP A 401 44.43 -6.90 -3.84
N GLU A 402 44.25 -7.70 -4.90
CA GLU A 402 44.68 -7.32 -6.24
C GLU A 402 43.97 -6.04 -6.73
N LEU A 403 42.67 -5.91 -6.44
CA LEU A 403 41.89 -4.73 -6.79
C LEU A 403 42.28 -3.52 -5.93
N ILE A 404 42.47 -3.70 -4.63
CA ILE A 404 42.90 -2.63 -3.72
C ILE A 404 44.30 -2.12 -4.12
N ASN A 405 45.23 -3.03 -4.43
CA ASN A 405 46.57 -2.69 -4.90
C ASN A 405 46.54 -1.97 -6.27
N TRP A 406 45.58 -2.29 -7.13
CA TRP A 406 45.39 -1.56 -8.38
C TRP A 406 45.03 -0.09 -8.13
N PHE A 407 44.13 0.17 -7.17
CA PHE A 407 43.80 1.55 -6.75
C PHE A 407 44.95 2.26 -6.05
N PHE A 408 45.76 1.55 -5.27
CA PHE A 408 46.92 2.13 -4.59
C PHE A 408 48.03 2.58 -5.56
N ASN A 409 48.24 1.83 -6.64
CA ASN A 409 49.26 2.14 -7.64
C ASN A 409 48.76 3.06 -8.78
N GLY A 410 47.45 3.32 -8.84
CA GLY A 410 46.81 4.14 -9.86
C GLY A 410 46.51 5.57 -9.39
N GLU A 411 46.17 6.45 -10.32
CA GLU A 411 45.80 7.84 -10.01
C GLU A 411 44.35 7.97 -9.48
N GLY A 412 43.61 6.86 -9.44
CA GLY A 412 42.19 6.78 -9.10
C GLY A 412 41.32 6.41 -10.29
N PHE A 413 40.04 6.15 -10.02
CA PHE A 413 39.01 5.85 -11.03
C PHE A 413 37.90 6.89 -10.94
N GLU A 414 37.57 7.55 -12.04
CA GLU A 414 36.50 8.54 -12.10
C GLU A 414 35.31 7.98 -12.89
N LEU A 415 34.13 8.13 -12.31
CA LEU A 415 32.85 7.77 -12.92
C LEU A 415 32.01 9.05 -13.07
N VAL A 416 31.74 9.46 -14.30
CA VAL A 416 30.99 10.68 -14.62
C VAL A 416 29.50 10.36 -14.67
N ASP A 417 28.65 11.20 -14.06
CA ASP A 417 27.21 10.94 -13.93
C ASP A 417 26.50 10.83 -15.29
N GLU A 418 26.88 11.72 -16.23
CA GLU A 418 26.29 11.84 -17.56
C GLU A 418 27.11 11.14 -18.65
N ALA A 419 28.04 10.24 -18.27
CA ALA A 419 28.81 9.45 -19.25
C ALA A 419 27.86 8.65 -20.14
N ASN A 420 28.11 8.63 -21.45
CA ASN A 420 27.41 7.73 -22.37
C ASN A 420 27.78 6.26 -22.07
N GLU A 421 27.10 5.31 -22.70
CA GLU A 421 27.26 3.90 -22.39
C GLU A 421 28.65 3.37 -22.80
N GLU A 422 29.22 3.88 -23.89
CA GLU A 422 30.57 3.53 -24.33
C GLU A 422 31.63 3.99 -23.32
N GLU A 423 31.59 5.25 -22.88
CA GLU A 423 32.49 5.81 -21.88
C GLU A 423 32.41 5.05 -20.56
N TYR A 424 31.18 4.82 -20.08
CA TYR A 424 30.91 4.10 -18.83
C TYR A 424 31.48 2.67 -18.85
N THR A 425 31.22 1.93 -19.93
CA THR A 425 31.70 0.55 -20.05
C THR A 425 33.21 0.48 -20.23
N GLN A 426 33.81 1.37 -21.02
CA GLN A 426 35.27 1.46 -21.21
C GLN A 426 36.00 1.77 -19.90
N GLN A 427 35.45 2.70 -19.10
CA GLN A 427 35.99 3.07 -17.79
C GLN A 427 36.09 1.84 -16.86
N LEU A 428 34.97 1.13 -16.65
CA LEU A 428 34.95 -0.06 -15.80
C LEU A 428 35.81 -1.19 -16.37
N ASP A 429 35.83 -1.32 -17.70
CA ASP A 429 36.60 -2.31 -18.41
C ASP A 429 38.13 -2.16 -18.27
N GLY A 430 38.59 -0.95 -17.98
CA GLY A 430 39.99 -0.63 -17.69
C GLY A 430 40.51 -1.25 -16.38
N ILE A 431 39.61 -1.60 -15.46
CA ILE A 431 39.97 -2.17 -14.15
C ILE A 431 40.08 -3.69 -14.27
N ARG A 432 41.26 -4.19 -14.69
CA ARG A 432 41.48 -5.64 -14.92
C ARG A 432 41.15 -6.54 -13.72
N PRO A 433 41.53 -6.20 -12.47
CA PRO A 433 41.19 -7.04 -11.32
C PRO A 433 39.67 -7.10 -11.05
N LEU A 434 38.94 -6.04 -11.38
CA LEU A 434 37.48 -5.98 -11.22
C LEU A 434 36.79 -7.00 -12.14
N LYS A 435 37.22 -7.06 -13.41
CA LYS A 435 36.79 -8.09 -14.37
C LYS A 435 37.14 -9.51 -13.91
N ALA A 436 38.32 -9.70 -13.33
CA ALA A 436 38.76 -10.99 -12.83
C ALA A 436 37.88 -11.49 -11.67
N LEU A 437 37.56 -10.60 -10.73
CA LEU A 437 36.67 -10.88 -9.60
C LEU A 437 35.25 -11.23 -10.07
N LEU A 438 34.70 -10.45 -11.01
CA LEU A 438 33.40 -10.73 -11.59
C LEU A 438 33.36 -12.12 -12.22
N LYS A 439 34.36 -12.47 -13.05
CA LYS A 439 34.44 -13.77 -13.71
C LYS A 439 34.60 -14.93 -12.71
N LYS A 440 35.28 -14.70 -11.59
CA LYS A 440 35.56 -15.71 -10.57
C LYS A 440 34.34 -16.00 -9.70
N TYR A 441 33.67 -14.96 -9.23
CA TYR A 441 32.60 -15.09 -8.23
C TYR A 441 31.19 -15.07 -8.83
N GLN A 442 31.02 -14.48 -10.02
CA GLN A 442 29.73 -14.32 -10.70
C GLN A 442 29.83 -14.71 -12.18
N PRO A 443 30.26 -15.95 -12.50
CA PRO A 443 30.48 -16.39 -13.89
C PRO A 443 29.20 -16.42 -14.74
N ASP A 444 28.06 -16.68 -14.12
CA ASP A 444 26.76 -16.89 -14.76
C ASP A 444 25.89 -15.64 -14.82
N ILE A 445 26.41 -14.49 -14.37
CA ILE A 445 25.66 -13.23 -14.39
C ILE A 445 25.29 -12.83 -15.84
N PRO A 446 24.04 -12.42 -16.11
CA PRO A 446 23.64 -11.91 -17.41
C PRO A 446 24.55 -10.77 -17.89
N VAL A 447 24.88 -10.75 -19.18
CA VAL A 447 25.82 -9.76 -19.76
C VAL A 447 25.38 -8.32 -19.47
N GLN A 448 24.07 -8.05 -19.57
CA GLN A 448 23.45 -6.75 -19.32
C GLN A 448 23.55 -6.27 -17.85
N ASP A 449 23.76 -7.18 -16.89
CA ASP A 449 23.85 -6.84 -15.46
C ASP A 449 25.31 -6.68 -14.97
N ARG A 450 26.29 -7.04 -15.82
CA ARG A 450 27.72 -7.09 -15.44
C ARG A 450 28.25 -5.77 -14.93
N TYR A 451 27.95 -4.68 -15.63
CA TYR A 451 28.50 -3.36 -15.31
C TYR A 451 27.91 -2.80 -14.00
N PHE A 452 26.61 -3.00 -13.77
CA PHE A 452 26.00 -2.68 -12.49
C PHE A 452 26.67 -3.44 -11.34
N LEU A 453 26.94 -4.73 -11.54
CA LEU A 453 27.60 -5.55 -10.52
C LEU A 453 29.08 -5.17 -10.30
N MET A 454 29.77 -4.68 -11.33
CA MET A 454 31.11 -4.10 -11.20
C MET A 454 31.10 -2.84 -10.32
N GLU A 455 30.17 -1.91 -10.55
CA GLU A 455 29.99 -0.76 -9.66
C GLU A 455 29.62 -1.19 -8.24
N PHE A 456 28.72 -2.16 -8.09
CA PHE A 456 28.32 -2.70 -6.80
C PHE A 456 29.49 -3.26 -6.00
N LEU A 457 30.43 -3.93 -6.66
CA LEU A 457 31.67 -4.37 -6.03
C LEU A 457 32.51 -3.18 -5.52
N LEU A 458 32.69 -2.14 -6.34
CA LEU A 458 33.44 -0.94 -5.94
C LEU A 458 32.78 -0.21 -4.76
N TRP A 459 31.47 -0.01 -4.81
CA TRP A 459 30.73 0.60 -3.71
C TRP A 459 30.73 -0.28 -2.45
N GLY A 460 30.66 -1.60 -2.61
CA GLY A 460 30.85 -2.56 -1.52
C GLY A 460 32.19 -2.36 -0.80
N LEU A 461 33.29 -2.23 -1.56
CA LEU A 461 34.60 -1.91 -0.98
C LEU A 461 34.62 -0.54 -0.28
N VAL A 462 33.89 0.46 -0.79
CA VAL A 462 33.77 1.78 -0.14
C VAL A 462 33.04 1.68 1.19
N VAL A 463 31.88 1.02 1.25
CA VAL A 463 31.09 0.90 2.51
C VAL A 463 31.81 0.04 3.56
N HIS A 464 32.67 -0.88 3.12
CA HIS A 464 33.57 -1.65 3.99
C HIS A 464 34.89 -0.92 4.32
N LYS A 465 35.03 0.35 3.89
CA LYS A 465 36.23 1.19 4.12
C LYS A 465 37.52 0.53 3.63
N LYS A 466 37.45 -0.14 2.48
CA LYS A 466 38.59 -0.68 1.71
C LYS A 466 39.02 0.28 0.60
N LEU A 467 38.08 1.06 0.08
CA LEU A 467 38.30 2.16 -0.85
C LEU A 467 37.66 3.45 -0.31
N SER A 468 38.04 4.59 -0.86
CA SER A 468 37.39 5.89 -0.63
C SER A 468 36.61 6.32 -1.88
N LYS A 469 35.49 7.03 -1.67
CA LYS A 469 34.67 7.63 -2.74
C LYS A 469 34.46 9.11 -2.44
N HIS A 470 34.80 9.96 -3.40
CA HIS A 470 34.63 11.41 -3.30
C HIS A 470 33.78 11.96 -4.43
N ARG A 471 32.79 12.78 -4.08
CA ARG A 471 31.98 13.52 -5.04
C ARG A 471 32.80 14.67 -5.62
N PHE A 472 32.82 14.81 -6.94
CA PHE A 472 33.25 16.03 -7.63
C PHE A 472 32.08 16.59 -8.47
N THR A 473 32.30 17.70 -9.18
CA THR A 473 31.22 18.46 -9.83
C THR A 473 30.35 17.64 -10.79
N GLN A 474 30.91 16.63 -11.45
CA GLN A 474 30.23 15.87 -12.52
C GLN A 474 30.27 14.34 -12.29
N GLY A 475 30.61 13.87 -11.08
CA GLY A 475 30.76 12.43 -10.86
C GLY A 475 31.38 12.04 -9.53
N TYR A 476 31.87 10.81 -9.48
CA TYR A 476 32.54 10.22 -8.32
C TYR A 476 33.95 9.76 -8.66
N GLN A 477 34.87 10.03 -7.74
CA GLN A 477 36.24 9.52 -7.82
C GLN A 477 36.45 8.47 -6.73
N PHE A 478 36.88 7.28 -7.15
CA PHE A 478 37.28 6.17 -6.29
C PHE A 478 38.79 6.17 -6.16
N LYS A 479 39.29 6.08 -4.93
CA LYS A 479 40.72 6.01 -4.62
C LYS A 479 41.00 5.00 -3.53
N ASP A 480 42.28 4.71 -3.33
CA ASP A 480 42.72 4.05 -2.11
C ASP A 480 42.38 4.92 -0.88
N LEU A 481 42.45 4.33 0.31
CA LEU A 481 42.13 5.03 1.55
C LEU A 481 43.19 6.09 1.91
N TYR A 482 44.47 5.84 1.63
CA TYR A 482 45.59 6.65 2.09
C TYR A 482 45.86 7.86 1.17
N GLY A 483 45.63 7.73 -0.14
CA GLY A 483 45.71 8.85 -1.09
C GLY A 483 44.75 9.99 -0.74
N SER A 484 43.59 9.68 -0.16
CA SER A 484 42.59 10.68 0.28
C SER A 484 43.03 11.56 1.46
N TYR A 485 43.93 11.06 2.32
CA TYR A 485 44.48 11.80 3.46
C TYR A 485 45.59 12.76 3.02
N ILE A 486 46.37 12.39 2.00
CA ILE A 486 47.49 13.19 1.51
C ILE A 486 47.01 14.36 0.64
N SER A 487 45.90 14.21 -0.09
CA SER A 487 45.36 15.28 -0.95
C SER A 487 44.59 16.38 -0.20
N LYS A 488 44.42 16.26 1.12
CA LYS A 488 43.77 17.27 1.99
C LYS A 488 44.77 18.08 2.83
N LEU A 489 46.06 17.79 2.71
CA LEU A 489 47.18 18.62 3.17
C LEU A 489 47.64 19.52 2.03
#